data_AF-A0A815KQG7-F1
#
_entry.id   AF-A0A815KQG7-F1
#
_cell.length_a   1.000
_cell.length_b   1.000
_cell.length_c   1.000
_cell.angle_alpha   90.00
_cell.angle_beta   90.00
_cell.angle_gamma   90.00
#
_symmetry.space_group_name_H-M   'P 1'
#
loop_
_entity.id
_entity.type
_entity.pdbx_description
1 polymer ?
#
loop_
_entity_poly.entity_id
_entity_poly.type
_entity_poly.pdbx_seq_one_letter_code
_entity_poly.pdbx_strand_id
1 'polypeptide(L)'
;AQADAGFGVWQRRTGGIIVTSRIGLWTYNLPENCRGSVLCNKIKAARAFFVIATMAAFVGAVLLIYIALKSYPKIIHLAALIAALISCLFGLIGWAIGMSALVGGFYKMGAASALGLIGWMFSLAATILAYLVEGNLSM
;
A
#
# COMPACT_ATOMS: atom_id res chain seq x y z
N ALA A 1 -18.34 -15.39 9.32
CA ALA A 1 -18.08 -14.03 8.78
C ALA A 1 -17.07 -14.16 7.64
N GLN A 2 -17.48 -13.94 6.40
CA GLN A 2 -16.61 -14.13 5.23
C GLN A 2 -15.78 -12.86 5.06
N ALA A 3 -14.47 -12.93 5.34
CA ALA A 3 -13.59 -11.79 5.23
C ALA A 3 -13.58 -11.24 3.79
N ASP A 4 -13.87 -9.95 3.65
CA ASP A 4 -13.91 -9.26 2.37
C ASP A 4 -12.50 -8.91 1.90
N ALA A 5 -11.84 -9.86 1.23
CA ALA A 5 -10.44 -9.80 0.80
C ALA A 5 -10.13 -8.75 -0.31
N GLY A 6 -11.08 -7.88 -0.67
CA GLY A 6 -10.90 -6.85 -1.69
C GLY A 6 -10.18 -5.59 -1.15
N PHE A 7 -9.79 -4.69 -2.06
CA PHE A 7 -9.35 -3.33 -1.71
C PHE A 7 -10.54 -2.47 -1.28
N GLY A 8 -11.67 -2.63 -1.95
CA GLY A 8 -12.96 -2.04 -1.56
C GLY A 8 -14.10 -3.04 -1.70
N VAL A 9 -15.21 -2.75 -1.04
CA VAL A 9 -16.47 -3.52 -1.13
C VAL A 9 -17.57 -2.58 -1.57
N TRP A 10 -18.24 -2.90 -2.68
CA TRP A 10 -19.46 -2.22 -3.10
C TRP A 10 -20.67 -3.00 -2.59
N GLN A 11 -21.67 -2.31 -2.03
CA GLN A 11 -22.91 -2.94 -1.59
C GLN A 11 -24.11 -2.26 -2.25
N ARG A 12 -24.98 -3.01 -2.94
CA ARG A 12 -26.26 -2.49 -3.44
C ARG A 12 -27.42 -3.29 -2.88
N ARG A 13 -28.49 -2.60 -2.48
CA ARG A 13 -29.75 -3.23 -2.09
C ARG A 13 -30.66 -3.31 -3.30
N THR A 14 -31.13 -4.51 -3.65
CA THR A 14 -32.09 -4.73 -4.74
C THR A 14 -33.11 -5.75 -4.27
N GLY A 15 -34.39 -5.34 -4.17
CA GLY A 15 -35.48 -6.24 -3.75
C GLY A 15 -35.33 -6.85 -2.35
N GLY A 16 -34.63 -6.19 -1.42
CA GLY A 16 -34.38 -6.70 -0.05
C GLY A 16 -33.09 -7.52 0.10
N ILE A 17 -32.45 -7.94 -0.99
CA ILE A 17 -31.16 -8.64 -0.99
C ILE A 17 -30.02 -7.62 -1.06
N ILE A 18 -28.95 -7.84 -0.27
CA ILE A 18 -27.71 -7.05 -0.34
C ILE A 18 -26.74 -7.80 -1.25
N VAL A 19 -26.49 -7.25 -2.44
CA VAL A 19 -25.45 -7.77 -3.34
C VAL A 19 -24.14 -7.09 -2.99
N THR A 20 -23.13 -7.88 -2.63
CA THR A 20 -21.76 -7.40 -2.34
C THR A 20 -20.84 -7.72 -3.50
N SER A 21 -20.11 -6.71 -4.00
CA SER A 21 -19.10 -6.88 -5.05
C SER A 21 -17.74 -6.46 -4.52
N ARG A 22 -16.73 -7.29 -4.77
CA ARG A 22 -15.36 -7.08 -4.32
C ARG A 22 -14.56 -6.37 -5.40
N ILE A 23 -13.93 -5.26 -5.02
CA ILE A 23 -13.13 -4.46 -5.92
C ILE A 23 -11.67 -4.71 -5.56
N GLY A 24 -10.96 -5.41 -6.45
CA GLY A 24 -9.51 -5.55 -6.38
C GLY A 24 -8.80 -4.38 -7.07
N LEU A 25 -7.54 -4.18 -6.71
CA LEU A 25 -6.66 -3.22 -7.39
C LEU A 25 -6.23 -3.71 -8.80
N TRP A 26 -6.23 -5.04 -9.01
CA TRP A 26 -5.77 -5.71 -10.23
C TRP A 26 -6.89 -6.43 -10.99
N THR A 27 -7.82 -7.03 -10.25
CA THR A 27 -8.99 -7.73 -10.80
C THR A 27 -10.24 -6.93 -10.49
N TYR A 28 -10.81 -6.30 -11.52
CA TYR A 28 -12.00 -5.49 -11.39
C TYR A 28 -13.25 -6.35 -11.63
N ASN A 29 -13.92 -6.81 -10.57
CA ASN A 29 -15.36 -7.07 -10.65
C ASN A 29 -16.10 -5.75 -10.40
N LEU A 30 -15.85 -4.76 -11.25
CA LEU A 30 -16.59 -3.52 -11.25
C LEU A 30 -17.85 -3.70 -12.10
N PRO A 31 -19.01 -3.15 -11.71
CA PRO A 31 -20.14 -3.05 -12.60
C PRO A 31 -19.71 -2.30 -13.88
N GLU A 32 -20.24 -2.72 -15.04
CA GLU A 32 -19.80 -2.36 -16.41
C GLU A 32 -19.56 -0.86 -16.65
N ASN A 33 -20.14 0.02 -15.84
CA ASN A 33 -20.05 1.48 -15.92
C ASN A 33 -18.74 2.10 -15.41
N CYS A 34 -17.71 1.31 -15.10
CA CYS A 34 -16.42 1.84 -14.63
C CYS A 34 -15.39 2.13 -15.73
N ARG A 35 -15.63 1.76 -16.98
CA ARG A 35 -14.72 2.12 -18.08
C ARG A 35 -14.79 3.63 -18.34
N GLY A 36 -13.68 4.33 -18.10
CA GLY A 36 -13.56 5.79 -18.36
C GLY A 36 -14.01 6.71 -17.22
N SER A 37 -14.47 6.17 -16.08
CA SER A 37 -14.86 6.99 -14.94
C SER A 37 -13.66 7.45 -14.10
N VAL A 38 -13.82 8.56 -13.36
CA VAL A 38 -12.83 9.10 -12.41
C VAL A 38 -12.35 8.02 -11.42
N LEU A 39 -13.22 7.06 -11.08
CA LEU A 39 -12.89 5.91 -10.24
C LEU A 39 -11.78 5.04 -10.86
N CYS A 40 -11.88 4.73 -12.15
CA CYS A 40 -10.90 3.90 -12.85
C CYS A 40 -9.54 4.60 -12.95
N ASN A 41 -9.53 5.91 -13.22
CA ASN A 41 -8.29 6.69 -13.26
C ASN A 41 -7.60 6.76 -11.89
N LYS A 42 -8.37 6.92 -10.81
CA LYS A 42 -7.83 6.90 -9.45
C LYS A 42 -7.28 5.54 -9.06
N ILE A 43 -7.97 4.44 -9.39
CA ILE A 43 -7.46 3.08 -9.09
C ILE A 43 -6.21 2.76 -9.93
N LYS A 44 -6.16 3.20 -11.20
CA LYS A 44 -4.96 3.07 -12.04
C LYS A 44 -3.78 3.86 -11.47
N ALA A 45 -4.02 5.08 -11.00
CA ALA A 45 -3.00 5.88 -10.32
C ALA A 45 -2.53 5.19 -9.04
N ALA A 46 -3.45 4.78 -8.17
CA ALA A 46 -3.15 4.04 -6.94
C ALA A 46 -2.28 2.80 -7.22
N ARG A 47 -2.62 2.02 -8.26
CA ARG A 47 -1.82 0.87 -8.70
C ARG A 47 -0.39 1.24 -9.08
N ALA A 48 -0.18 2.34 -9.79
CA ALA A 48 1.17 2.80 -10.14
C ALA A 48 1.99 3.13 -8.87
N PHE A 49 1.39 3.83 -7.90
CA PHE A 49 2.03 4.12 -6.61
C PHE A 49 2.36 2.84 -5.83
N PHE A 50 1.45 1.87 -5.77
CA PHE A 50 1.71 0.58 -5.12
C PHE A 50 2.84 -0.19 -5.81
N VAL A 51 2.94 -0.15 -7.14
CA VAL A 51 4.07 -0.79 -7.85
C VAL A 51 5.39 -0.13 -7.46
N ILE A 52 5.47 1.21 -7.48
CA ILE A 52 6.68 1.94 -7.07
C ILE A 52 7.05 1.60 -5.63
N ALA A 53 6.06 1.57 -4.72
CA ALA A 53 6.27 1.20 -3.34
C ALA A 53 6.86 -0.22 -3.21
N THR A 54 6.27 -1.21 -3.89
CA THR A 54 6.80 -2.59 -3.84
C THR A 54 8.22 -2.72 -4.41
N MET A 55 8.55 -1.97 -5.46
CA MET A 55 9.91 -1.98 -6.02
C MET A 55 10.90 -1.33 -5.05
N ALA A 56 10.53 -0.23 -4.41
CA ALA A 56 11.38 0.43 -3.41
C ALA A 56 11.60 -0.45 -2.18
N ALA A 57 10.57 -1.14 -1.69
CA ALA A 57 10.70 -2.14 -0.61
C ALA A 57 11.65 -3.27 -1.00
N PHE A 58 11.54 -3.79 -2.22
CA PHE A 58 12.42 -4.85 -2.71
C PHE A 58 13.89 -4.41 -2.76
N VAL A 59 14.17 -3.21 -3.30
CA VAL A 59 15.53 -2.65 -3.31
C VAL A 59 16.06 -2.47 -1.89
N GLY A 60 15.26 -1.91 -0.98
CA GLY A 60 15.63 -1.77 0.43
C GLY A 60 15.96 -3.12 1.08
N ALA A 61 15.15 -4.15 0.86
CA ALA A 61 15.38 -5.49 1.39
C ALA A 61 16.67 -6.12 0.84
N VAL A 62 16.93 -5.98 -0.47
CA VAL A 62 18.18 -6.47 -1.09
C VAL A 62 19.39 -5.78 -0.48
N LEU A 63 19.33 -4.45 -0.29
CA LEU A 63 20.42 -3.70 0.34
C LEU A 63 20.66 -4.16 1.79
N LEU A 64 19.60 -4.37 2.58
CA LEU A 64 19.72 -4.88 3.96
C LEU A 64 20.38 -6.26 4.02
N ILE A 65 19.98 -7.19 3.15
CA ILE A 65 20.60 -8.52 3.06
C ILE A 65 22.09 -8.38 2.69
N TYR A 66 22.41 -7.48 1.77
CA TYR A 66 23.78 -7.24 1.34
C TYR A 66 24.66 -6.72 2.49
N ILE A 67 24.12 -5.84 3.35
CA ILE A 67 24.82 -5.35 4.54
C ILE A 67 24.99 -6.45 5.60
N ALA A 68 23.99 -7.31 5.77
CA ALA A 68 24.09 -8.42 6.72
C ALA A 68 25.16 -9.44 6.31
N LEU A 69 25.36 -9.66 5.01
CA LEU A 69 26.32 -10.63 4.47
C LEU A 69 27.75 -10.08 4.39
N LYS A 70 27.92 -8.77 4.29
CA LYS A 70 29.21 -8.10 4.07
C LYS A 70 29.25 -6.83 4.90
N SER A 71 30.28 -6.68 5.74
CA SER A 71 30.50 -5.47 6.55
C SER A 71 30.74 -4.25 5.65
N TYR A 72 29.66 -3.58 5.25
CA TYR A 72 29.66 -2.46 4.32
C TYR A 72 29.59 -1.11 5.04
N PRO A 73 30.00 -0.02 4.37
CA PRO A 73 30.03 1.31 4.96
C PRO A 73 28.61 1.84 5.24
N LYS A 74 28.52 2.77 6.20
CA LYS A 74 27.29 3.48 6.63
C LYS A 74 26.43 4.03 5.48
N ILE A 75 27.02 4.27 4.32
CA ILE A 75 26.33 4.75 3.11
C ILE A 75 25.29 3.74 2.61
N ILE A 76 25.54 2.42 2.70
CA ILE A 76 24.61 1.39 2.23
C ILE A 76 23.42 1.26 3.20
N HIS A 77 23.65 1.44 4.50
CA HIS A 77 22.59 1.55 5.52
C HIS A 77 21.66 2.73 5.23
N LEU A 78 22.23 3.91 4.96
CA LEU A 78 21.45 5.09 4.60
C LEU A 78 20.64 4.87 3.32
N ALA A 79 21.22 4.22 2.31
CA ALA A 79 20.52 3.90 1.06
C ALA A 79 19.33 2.94 1.29
N ALA A 80 19.49 1.94 2.15
CA ALA A 80 18.41 1.02 2.52
C ALA A 80 17.27 1.73 3.26
N LEU A 81 17.62 2.64 4.19
CA LEU A 81 16.65 3.48 4.91
C LEU A 81 15.87 4.41 3.98
N ILE A 82 16.55 5.07 3.04
CA ILE A 82 15.91 5.94 2.05
C ILE A 82 14.94 5.12 1.17
N ALA A 83 15.35 3.94 0.72
CA ALA A 83 14.49 3.06 -0.08
C ALA A 83 13.22 2.64 0.68
N ALA A 84 13.35 2.33 1.97
CA ALA A 84 12.22 1.97 2.82
C ALA A 84 11.28 3.16 3.10
N LEU A 85 11.82 4.38 3.27
CA LEU A 85 11.03 5.62 3.41
C LEU A 85 10.25 5.94 2.12
N ILE A 86 10.90 5.84 0.95
CA ILE A 86 10.25 6.00 -0.35
C ILE A 86 9.11 4.99 -0.49
N SER A 87 9.37 3.73 -0.13
CA SER A 87 8.34 2.69 -0.16
C SER A 87 7.12 3.05 0.69
N CYS A 88 7.33 3.52 1.92
CA CYS A 88 6.24 3.91 2.81
C CYS A 88 5.46 5.10 2.26
N LEU A 89 6.15 6.14 1.78
CA LEU A 89 5.53 7.34 1.25
C LEU A 89 4.63 7.02 0.04
N PHE A 90 5.16 6.29 -0.94
CA PHE A 90 4.41 5.91 -2.14
C PHE A 90 3.28 4.92 -1.80
N GLY A 91 3.48 4.02 -0.84
CA GLY A 91 2.44 3.11 -0.34
C GLY A 91 1.26 3.85 0.29
N LEU A 92 1.54 4.85 1.15
CA LEU A 92 0.52 5.68 1.80
C LEU A 92 -0.21 6.58 0.79
N ILE A 93 0.51 7.17 -0.17
CA ILE A 93 -0.08 7.97 -1.25
C ILE A 93 -1.01 7.09 -2.11
N GLY A 94 -0.54 5.91 -2.53
CA GLY A 94 -1.34 4.96 -3.31
C GLY A 94 -2.59 4.53 -2.56
N TRP A 95 -2.47 4.26 -1.26
CA TRP A 95 -3.60 3.96 -0.39
C TRP A 95 -4.59 5.12 -0.29
N ALA A 96 -4.12 6.34 -0.03
CA ALA A 96 -4.96 7.53 0.12
C ALA A 96 -5.72 7.86 -1.18
N ILE A 97 -5.05 7.77 -2.34
CA ILE A 97 -5.68 7.97 -3.65
C ILE A 97 -6.76 6.90 -3.88
N GLY A 98 -6.43 5.63 -3.64
CA GLY A 98 -7.38 4.52 -3.76
C GLY A 98 -8.58 4.68 -2.84
N MET A 99 -8.36 5.14 -1.60
CA MET A 99 -9.43 5.43 -0.64
C MET A 99 -10.30 6.61 -1.07
N SER A 100 -9.71 7.68 -1.59
CA SER A 100 -10.46 8.82 -2.13
C SER A 100 -11.33 8.46 -3.35
N ALA A 101 -11.10 7.29 -3.97
CA ALA A 101 -11.95 6.75 -5.00
C ALA A 101 -13.21 6.10 -4.41
N LEU A 102 -13.11 5.54 -3.20
CA LEU A 102 -14.21 4.90 -2.48
C LEU A 102 -15.05 5.90 -1.65
N VAL A 103 -14.49 7.05 -1.30
CA VAL A 103 -15.19 8.15 -0.60
C VAL A 103 -16.14 8.86 -1.57
N GLY A 104 -17.37 8.38 -1.66
CA GLY A 104 -18.41 8.98 -2.52
C GLY A 104 -19.65 8.12 -2.83
N GLY A 105 -19.82 6.94 -2.23
CA GLY A 105 -20.99 6.09 -2.48
C GLY A 105 -21.09 4.88 -1.53
N PHE A 106 -21.79 3.81 -1.96
CA PHE A 106 -21.97 2.55 -1.21
C PHE A 106 -20.70 1.68 -1.08
N TYR A 107 -19.51 2.31 -1.06
CA TYR A 107 -18.23 1.63 -1.03
C TYR A 107 -17.66 1.65 0.40
N LYS A 108 -17.23 0.49 0.88
CA LYS A 108 -16.56 0.30 2.17
C LYS A 108 -15.10 -0.11 1.95
N MET A 109 -14.24 0.19 2.93
CA MET A 109 -12.87 -0.35 2.97
C MET A 109 -12.94 -1.87 2.97
N GLY A 110 -12.15 -2.51 2.11
CA GLY A 110 -11.96 -3.95 2.14
C GLY A 110 -10.79 -4.34 3.05
N ALA A 111 -10.65 -5.63 3.34
CA ALA A 111 -9.59 -6.12 4.21
C ALA A 111 -8.18 -5.85 3.64
N ALA A 112 -8.02 -5.86 2.31
CA ALA A 112 -6.72 -5.62 1.68
C ALA A 112 -6.25 -4.17 1.84
N SER A 113 -7.15 -3.19 1.86
CA SER A 113 -6.78 -1.79 2.11
C SER A 113 -6.39 -1.58 3.57
N ALA A 114 -7.07 -2.24 4.52
CA ALA A 114 -6.73 -2.17 5.93
C ALA A 114 -5.37 -2.84 6.22
N LEU A 115 -5.13 -4.03 5.68
CA LEU A 115 -3.85 -4.73 5.79
C LEU A 115 -2.71 -3.93 5.17
N GLY A 116 -2.95 -3.31 4.01
CA GLY A 116 -1.96 -2.44 3.37
C GLY A 116 -1.57 -1.27 4.25
N LEU A 117 -2.54 -0.57 4.86
CA LEU A 117 -2.26 0.54 5.78
C LEU A 117 -1.41 0.08 6.98
N ILE A 118 -1.81 -1.01 7.63
CA ILE A 118 -1.09 -1.57 8.78
C ILE A 118 0.35 -1.94 8.39
N GLY A 119 0.53 -2.61 7.24
CA GLY A 119 1.84 -3.00 6.74
C GLY A 119 2.76 -1.80 6.52
N TRP A 120 2.26 -0.74 5.89
CA TRP A 120 3.04 0.48 5.67
C TRP A 120 3.35 1.24 6.96
N MET A 121 2.41 1.30 7.91
CA MET A 121 2.65 1.90 9.22
C MET A 121 3.71 1.14 10.02
N PHE A 122 3.68 -0.19 9.97
CA PHE A 122 4.68 -1.02 10.61
C PHE A 122 6.07 -0.84 9.99
N SER A 123 6.13 -0.80 8.65
CA SER A 123 7.37 -0.50 7.92
C SER A 123 7.93 0.87 8.29
N LEU A 124 7.08 1.90 8.42
CA LEU A 124 7.49 3.23 8.84
C LEU A 124 8.08 3.20 10.26
N ALA A 125 7.39 2.56 11.21
CA ALA A 125 7.88 2.43 12.58
C ALA A 125 9.25 1.72 12.65
N ALA A 126 9.42 0.64 11.88
CA ALA A 126 10.69 -0.07 11.79
C ALA A 126 11.81 0.80 11.21
N THR A 127 11.54 1.60 10.18
CA THR A 127 12.54 2.53 9.61
C THR A 127 12.94 3.64 10.58
N ILE A 128 11.98 4.20 11.34
CA ILE A 128 12.27 5.22 12.36
C ILE A 128 13.14 4.62 13.47
N LEU A 129 12.82 3.41 13.92
CA LEU A 129 13.60 2.73 14.95
C LEU A 129 15.04 2.45 14.47
N ALA A 130 15.21 1.98 13.24
CA ALA A 130 16.53 1.75 12.65
C ALA A 130 17.34 3.04 12.54
N TYR A 131 16.71 4.15 12.13
CA TYR A 131 17.36 5.46 12.07
C TYR A 131 17.80 5.97 13.45
N LEU A 132 16.93 5.81 14.48
CA LEU A 132 17.25 6.21 15.85
C LEU A 132 18.42 5.39 16.43
N VAL A 133 18.46 4.08 16.17
CA VAL A 133 19.55 3.21 16.63
C VAL A 133 20.88 3.58 15.96
N GLU A 134 20.88 3.82 14.64
CA GLU A 134 22.09 4.26 13.93
C GLU A 134 22.57 5.64 14.38
N GLY A 135 21.66 6.59 14.62
CA GLY A 135 21.98 7.91 15.16
C GLY A 135 22.64 7.82 16.55
N ASN A 136 22.16 6.91 17.40
CA ASN A 136 22.68 6.72 18.75
C ASN A 136 24.04 5.99 18.78
N LEU A 137 24.37 5.20 17.74
CA LEU A 137 25.68 4.56 17.56
C LEU A 137 26.72 5.49 16.92
N SER A 138 26.33 6.69 16.52
CA SER A 138 27.19 7.69 15.87
C SER A 138 27.59 8.88 16.74
N MET A 139 27.07 8.96 17.97
CA MET A 139 27.53 9.85 19.04
C MET A 139 28.46 9.10 19.99
#